data_AF-A0A367LWF6-F1
#
_entry.id   AF-A0A367LWF6-F1
#
_cell.length_a   1.000
_cell.length_b   1.000
_cell.length_c   1.000
_cell.angle_alpha   90.00
_cell.angle_beta   90.00
_cell.angle_gamma   90.00
#
_symmetry.space_group_name_H-M   'P 1'
#
loop_
_entity.id
_entity.type
_entity.pdbx_description
1 polymer ?
#
loop_
_entity_poly.entity_id
_entity_poly.type
_entity_poly.pdbx_seq_one_letter_code
_entity_poly.pdbx_strand_id
1 'polypeptide(L)'
;QAMSAGLKLSRGAAVIVIDADLQDPPELIPQMLDAWIGGAEMVNMRRRSRAGESWLKRASASAFYRLINRLSEVPIPRDVGDFRLLDRRVVDALCELPEGNRFMKGLFAWVGFRQVDIA
;
A
#
# COMPACT_ATOMS: atom_id res chain seq x y z
N GLN A 1 7.83 -6.53 -10.63
CA GLN A 1 7.38 -6.97 -11.97
C GLN A 1 6.15 -7.87 -11.91
N ALA A 2 6.13 -8.92 -11.07
CA ALA A 2 4.95 -9.78 -10.90
C ALA A 2 3.67 -9.02 -10.49
N MET A 3 3.78 -8.10 -9.52
CA MET A 3 2.64 -7.27 -9.10
C MET A 3 2.08 -6.43 -10.26
N SER A 4 2.92 -5.73 -11.04
CA SER A 4 2.48 -4.98 -12.21
C SER A 4 1.78 -5.84 -13.26
N ALA A 5 2.27 -7.07 -13.49
CA ALA A 5 1.60 -8.00 -14.40
C ALA A 5 0.23 -8.42 -13.87
N GLY A 6 0.13 -8.72 -12.57
CA GLY A 6 -1.15 -9.01 -11.90
C GLY A 6 -2.15 -7.87 -12.03
N LEU A 7 -1.72 -6.62 -11.81
CA LEU A 7 -2.55 -5.43 -11.97
C LEU A 7 -3.08 -5.29 -13.40
N LYS A 8 -2.21 -5.46 -14.42
CA LYS A 8 -2.60 -5.41 -15.84
C LYS A 8 -3.61 -6.48 -16.24
N LEU A 9 -3.56 -7.66 -15.63
CA LEU A 9 -4.46 -8.78 -15.93
C LEU A 9 -5.77 -8.73 -15.13
N SER A 10 -5.80 -7.97 -14.04
CA SER A 10 -6.97 -7.85 -13.16
C SER A 10 -8.15 -7.18 -13.88
N ARG A 11 -9.38 -7.63 -13.60
CA ARG A 11 -10.62 -7.14 -14.26
C ARG A 11 -11.69 -6.59 -13.29
N GLY A 12 -11.48 -6.68 -11.99
CA GLY A 12 -12.44 -6.22 -10.97
C GLY A 12 -12.55 -4.70 -10.85
N ALA A 13 -13.69 -4.20 -10.35
CA ALA A 13 -13.88 -2.79 -10.03
C ALA A 13 -13.02 -2.33 -8.84
N ALA A 14 -12.77 -3.23 -7.91
CA ALA A 14 -11.76 -3.11 -6.86
C ALA A 14 -10.73 -4.25 -7.01
N VAL A 15 -9.47 -3.95 -6.78
CA VAL A 15 -8.35 -4.90 -6.87
C VAL A 15 -7.60 -4.91 -5.54
N ILE A 16 -7.44 -6.08 -4.96
CA ILE A 16 -6.72 -6.27 -3.70
C ILE A 16 -5.35 -6.87 -3.99
N VAL A 17 -4.33 -6.23 -3.43
CA VAL A 17 -2.96 -6.75 -3.39
C VAL A 17 -2.75 -7.32 -2.00
N ILE A 18 -2.29 -8.57 -1.91
CA ILE A 18 -2.02 -9.29 -0.65
C ILE A 18 -0.81 -10.21 -0.84
N ASP A 19 0.03 -10.32 0.19
CA ASP A 19 1.15 -11.26 0.19
C ASP A 19 0.70 -12.68 0.53
N ALA A 20 1.31 -13.68 -0.12
CA ALA A 20 0.98 -15.09 0.07
C ALA A 20 1.62 -15.73 1.31
N ASP A 21 2.33 -14.95 2.13
CA ASP A 21 3.05 -15.42 3.33
C ASP A 21 2.15 -15.54 4.57
N LEU A 22 0.84 -15.31 4.40
CA LEU A 22 -0.21 -15.36 5.43
C LEU A 22 0.02 -14.39 6.60
N GLN A 23 0.88 -13.38 6.42
CA GLN A 23 1.08 -12.34 7.44
C GLN A 23 -0.05 -11.30 7.45
N ASP A 24 -0.78 -11.20 6.33
CA ASP A 24 -1.85 -10.23 6.15
C ASP A 24 -3.23 -10.91 6.34
N PRO A 25 -4.08 -10.45 7.28
CA PRO A 25 -5.34 -11.13 7.58
C PRO A 25 -6.39 -10.87 6.49
N PRO A 26 -6.81 -11.89 5.71
CA PRO A 26 -7.83 -11.71 4.67
C PRO A 26 -9.20 -11.36 5.25
N GLU A 27 -9.44 -11.60 6.55
CA GLU A 27 -10.67 -11.25 7.26
C GLU A 27 -10.93 -9.74 7.31
N LEU A 28 -9.93 -8.92 7.00
CA LEU A 28 -10.02 -7.47 6.95
C LEU A 28 -10.48 -6.93 5.59
N ILE A 29 -10.51 -7.78 4.56
CA ILE A 29 -10.98 -7.41 3.21
C ILE A 29 -12.39 -6.77 3.23
N PRO A 30 -13.38 -7.29 3.98
CA PRO A 30 -14.69 -6.65 4.07
C PRO A 30 -14.63 -5.21 4.56
N GLN A 31 -13.79 -4.93 5.57
CA GLN A 31 -13.63 -3.57 6.10
C GLN A 31 -13.00 -2.62 5.07
N MET A 32 -12.09 -3.14 4.24
CA MET A 32 -11.50 -2.39 3.13
C MET A 32 -12.54 -2.08 2.05
N LEU A 33 -13.44 -3.03 1.76
CA LEU A 33 -14.55 -2.84 0.83
C LEU A 33 -15.54 -1.79 1.34
N ASP A 34 -15.87 -1.78 2.63
CA ASP A 34 -16.74 -0.76 3.22
C ASP A 34 -16.18 0.65 3.03
N ALA A 35 -14.87 0.83 3.24
CA ALA A 35 -14.20 2.12 3.01
C ALA A 35 -14.17 2.51 1.53
N TRP A 36 -13.96 1.54 0.63
CA TRP A 36 -14.03 1.77 -0.82
C TRP A 36 -15.43 2.18 -1.27
N ILE A 37 -16.47 1.49 -0.80
CA ILE A 37 -17.88 1.84 -1.03
C ILE A 37 -18.20 3.23 -0.45
N GLY A 38 -17.58 3.59 0.68
CA GLY A 38 -17.63 4.92 1.28
C GLY A 38 -16.92 6.02 0.46
N GLY A 39 -16.33 5.67 -0.69
CA GLY A 39 -15.73 6.60 -1.65
C GLY A 39 -14.23 6.81 -1.48
N ALA A 40 -13.53 5.92 -0.75
CA ALA A 40 -12.07 5.85 -0.79
C ALA A 40 -11.63 5.18 -2.10
N GLU A 41 -10.64 5.74 -2.78
CA GLU A 41 -10.10 5.19 -4.03
C GLU A 41 -8.91 4.25 -3.77
N MET A 42 -8.25 4.43 -2.62
CA MET A 42 -7.18 3.58 -2.14
C MET A 42 -7.39 3.29 -0.64
N VAL A 43 -7.30 2.03 -0.25
CA VAL A 43 -7.44 1.62 1.15
C VAL A 43 -6.21 0.83 1.57
N ASN A 44 -5.47 1.37 2.53
CA ASN A 44 -4.25 0.78 3.05
C ASN A 44 -4.55 0.07 4.36
N MET A 45 -4.12 -1.19 4.48
CA MET A 45 -4.15 -1.86 5.76
C MET A 45 -2.85 -1.56 6.52
N ARG A 46 -2.98 -0.92 7.69
CA ARG A 46 -1.88 -0.74 8.64
C ARG A 46 -1.92 -1.89 9.63
N ARG A 47 -0.76 -2.51 9.86
CA ARG A 47 -0.65 -3.55 10.90
C ARG A 47 -0.87 -2.91 12.28
N ARG A 48 -1.94 -3.31 12.99
CA ARG A 48 -2.29 -2.84 14.34
C ARG A 48 -1.26 -3.18 15.43
N SER A 49 -0.44 -4.23 15.23
CA SER A 49 0.35 -4.80 16.33
C SER A 49 1.76 -5.21 15.90
N ARG A 50 2.76 -4.63 16.59
CA ARG A 50 4.16 -5.11 16.69
C ARG A 50 4.36 -5.85 18.02
N ALA A 51 3.45 -6.74 18.43
CA ALA A 51 3.64 -7.58 19.60
C ALA A 51 4.73 -8.62 19.30
N GLY A 52 6.01 -8.25 19.46
CA GLY A 52 7.16 -9.15 19.30
C GLY A 52 8.43 -8.55 18.70
N GLU A 53 8.40 -7.33 18.16
CA GLU A 53 9.62 -6.72 17.61
C GLU A 53 10.51 -6.13 18.70
N SER A 54 11.72 -6.66 18.83
CA SER A 54 12.75 -6.15 19.74
C SER A 54 13.01 -4.65 19.52
N TRP A 55 13.24 -3.91 20.62
CA TRP A 55 13.48 -2.47 20.65
C TRP A 55 14.56 -2.00 19.64
N LEU A 56 15.54 -2.86 19.36
CA LEU A 56 16.61 -2.62 18.38
C LEU A 56 16.09 -2.46 16.94
N LYS A 57 15.11 -3.28 16.53
CA LYS A 57 14.48 -3.19 15.19
C LYS A 57 13.66 -1.91 15.04
N ARG A 58 12.96 -1.49 16.09
CA ARG A 58 12.19 -0.23 16.09
C ARG A 58 13.10 1.00 15.95
N ALA A 59 14.25 1.00 16.65
CA ALA A 59 15.20 2.11 16.59
C ALA A 59 15.86 2.24 15.21
N SER A 60 16.33 1.12 14.65
CA SER A 60 16.98 1.08 13.33
C SER A 60 16.02 1.42 12.19
N ALA A 61 14.79 0.88 12.19
CA ALA A 61 13.76 1.27 11.24
C ALA A 61 13.42 2.76 11.37
N SER A 62 13.29 3.28 12.60
CA SER A 62 12.98 4.69 12.82
C SER A 62 14.07 5.62 12.29
N ALA A 63 15.35 5.25 12.45
CA ALA A 63 16.49 6.01 11.92
C ALA A 63 16.52 6.00 10.38
N PHE A 64 16.33 4.83 9.76
CA PHE A 64 16.30 4.65 8.31
C PHE A 64 15.23 5.52 7.64
N TYR A 65 13.98 5.39 8.10
CA TYR A 65 12.90 6.19 7.56
C TYR A 65 13.04 7.69 7.89
N ARG A 66 13.83 8.07 8.91
CA ARG A 66 14.03 9.48 9.28
C ARG A 66 14.99 10.13 8.29
N LEU A 67 16.01 9.38 7.89
CA LEU A 67 16.97 9.80 6.88
C LEU A 67 16.31 9.89 5.50
N ILE A 68 15.54 8.88 5.11
CA ILE A 68 14.83 8.87 3.82
C ILE A 68 13.76 9.98 3.73
N ASN A 69 12.95 10.19 4.77
CA ASN A 69 11.96 11.28 4.74
C ASN A 69 12.60 12.67 4.79
N ARG A 70 13.87 12.79 5.17
CA ARG A 70 14.60 14.07 5.09
C ARG A 70 15.16 14.34 3.70
N LEU A 71 15.29 13.30 2.88
CA LEU A 71 15.85 13.34 1.53
C LEU A 71 14.78 13.22 0.44
N SER A 72 13.54 12.84 0.79
CA SER A 72 12.41 12.74 -0.12
C SER A 72 11.42 13.88 0.10
N GLU A 73 11.01 14.55 -0.98
CA GLU A 73 9.95 15.57 -0.97
C GLU A 73 8.57 15.00 -0.63
N VAL A 74 8.38 13.68 -0.77
CA VAL A 74 7.14 12.98 -0.45
C VAL A 74 7.38 12.08 0.77
N PRO A 75 6.66 12.29 1.89
CA PRO A 75 6.82 11.45 3.07
C PRO A 75 6.37 10.03 2.76
N ILE A 76 7.29 9.08 2.90
CA ILE A 76 6.97 7.65 2.78
C ILE A 76 6.32 7.25 4.10
N PRO A 77 5.03 6.85 4.09
CA PRO A 77 4.37 6.42 5.31
C PRO A 77 5.05 5.15 5.82
N ARG A 78 5.59 5.24 7.04
CA ARG A 78 6.15 4.09 7.76
C ARG A 78 5.00 3.14 8.05
N ASP A 79 5.21 1.85 7.78
CA ASP A 79 4.28 0.77 8.18
C ASP A 79 3.02 0.58 7.32
N VAL A 80 3.02 1.06 6.07
CA VAL A 80 2.02 0.64 5.08
C VAL A 80 2.53 -0.62 4.37
N GLY A 81 1.96 -1.76 4.77
CA GLY A 81 2.17 -3.03 4.08
C GLY A 81 1.69 -2.98 2.63
N ASP A 82 2.02 -4.02 1.87
CA ASP A 82 1.54 -4.13 0.49
C ASP A 82 0.08 -4.62 0.43
N PHE A 83 -0.51 -4.98 1.59
CA PHE A 83 -1.93 -5.26 1.72
C PHE A 83 -2.81 -4.02 1.52
N ARG A 84 -3.44 -3.94 0.34
CA ARG A 84 -4.12 -2.75 -0.15
C ARG A 84 -5.25 -3.07 -1.09
N LEU A 85 -6.29 -2.24 -1.04
CA LEU A 85 -7.35 -2.20 -2.05
C LEU A 85 -7.16 -0.96 -2.94
N LEU A 86 -7.25 -1.18 -4.24
CA LEU A 86 -7.15 -0.17 -5.29
C LEU A 86 -8.45 -0.13 -6.09
N ASP A 87 -9.03 1.05 -6.25
CA ASP A 87 -10.09 1.25 -7.23
C ASP A 87 -9.56 1.03 -8.65
N ARG A 88 -10.43 0.59 -9.57
CA ARG A 88 -10.11 0.40 -10.98
C ARG A 88 -9.39 1.62 -11.59
N ARG A 89 -9.85 2.84 -11.29
CA ARG A 89 -9.24 4.08 -11.81
C ARG A 89 -7.78 4.23 -11.37
N VAL A 90 -7.47 3.78 -10.16
CA VAL A 90 -6.10 3.78 -9.62
C VAL A 90 -5.25 2.73 -10.34
N VAL A 91 -5.78 1.52 -10.54
CA VAL A 91 -5.09 0.45 -11.27
C VAL A 91 -4.75 0.87 -12.68
N ASP A 92 -5.71 1.50 -13.38
CA ASP A 92 -5.53 1.92 -14.77
C ASP A 92 -4.47 3.02 -14.86
N ALA A 93 -4.54 4.05 -14.01
CA ALA A 93 -3.52 5.09 -13.92
C ALA A 93 -2.12 4.52 -13.64
N LEU A 94 -2.02 3.53 -12.74
CA LEU A 94 -0.76 2.85 -12.45
C LEU A 94 -0.27 2.01 -13.64
N CYS A 95 -1.15 1.48 -14.47
CA CYS A 95 -0.78 0.71 -15.64
C CYS A 95 -0.22 1.58 -16.77
N GLU A 96 -0.71 2.81 -16.93
CA GLU A 96 -0.29 3.79 -17.94
C GLU A 96 1.11 4.37 -17.70
N LEU A 97 1.61 4.30 -16.47
CA LEU A 97 2.92 4.85 -16.10
C LEU A 97 4.09 4.18 -16.85
N PRO A 98 4.99 4.94 -17.49
CA PRO A 98 6.04 4.39 -18.36
C PRO A 98 7.23 3.75 -17.61
N GLU A 99 7.31 3.86 -16.28
CA GLU A 99 8.48 3.40 -15.53
C GLU A 99 8.61 1.86 -15.52
N GLY A 100 9.77 1.37 -15.96
CA GLY A 100 10.14 -0.05 -15.93
C GLY A 100 10.62 -0.55 -14.55
N ASN A 101 11.17 0.34 -13.70
CA ASN A 101 11.61 0.02 -12.34
C ASN A 101 10.73 0.76 -11.32
N ARG A 102 9.48 0.28 -11.15
CA ARG A 102 8.44 0.97 -10.39
C ARG A 102 8.69 0.88 -8.88
N PHE A 103 9.04 2.00 -8.27
CA PHE A 103 8.93 2.15 -6.83
C PHE A 103 7.46 2.40 -6.45
N MET A 104 6.70 1.32 -6.30
CA MET A 104 5.25 1.38 -6.15
C MET A 104 4.81 2.21 -4.94
N LYS A 105 5.54 2.16 -3.81
CA LYS A 105 5.24 2.98 -2.63
C LYS A 105 5.29 4.49 -2.92
N GLY A 106 6.19 4.95 -3.79
CA GLY A 106 6.26 6.35 -4.21
C GLY A 106 5.19 6.71 -5.24
N LEU A 107 4.93 5.83 -6.20
CA LEU A 107 3.87 6.03 -7.19
C LEU A 107 2.49 6.15 -6.55
N PHE A 108 2.21 5.30 -5.56
CA PHE A 108 0.99 5.35 -4.77
C PHE A 108 0.81 6.66 -3.98
N ALA A 109 1.91 7.29 -3.53
CA ALA A 109 1.86 8.58 -2.88
C ALA A 109 1.69 9.74 -3.89
N TRP A 110 2.14 9.55 -5.14
CA TRP A 110 2.12 10.57 -6.19
C TRP A 110 0.78 10.69 -6.93
N VAL A 111 0.06 9.58 -7.12
CA VAL A 111 -1.20 9.56 -7.90
C VAL A 111 -2.37 10.35 -7.28
N GLY A 112 -2.24 10.86 -6.05
CA GLY A 112 -3.15 11.88 -5.50
C GLY A 112 -4.59 11.44 -5.21
N PHE A 113 -4.91 10.16 -5.37
CA PHE A 113 -6.24 9.61 -5.09
C PHE A 113 -6.62 9.67 -3.62
N ARG A 114 -7.92 9.62 -3.31
CA ARG A 114 -8.41 9.63 -1.92
C ARG A 114 -8.02 8.33 -1.21
N GLN A 115 -7.14 8.45 -0.22
CA GLN A 115 -6.63 7.30 0.54
C GLN A 115 -7.22 7.26 1.96
N VAL A 116 -7.48 6.06 2.45
CA VAL A 116 -7.85 5.81 3.85
C VAL A 116 -6.95 4.72 4.40
N ASP A 117 -6.43 4.94 5.60
CA ASP A 117 -5.64 3.95 6.32
C ASP A 117 -6.49 3.28 7.41
N ILE A 118 -6.75 1.99 7.24
CA ILE A 118 -7.49 1.17 8.20
C ILE A 118 -6.47 0.43 9.07
N ALA A 119 -6.67 0.46 10.37
CA ALA A 119 -5.89 -0.31 11.34
C ALA A 119 -6.72 -1.51 11.76
#